data_AF-A0A5E4TQH9-F1
#
_entry.id   AF-A0A5E4TQH9-F1
#
_cell.length_a   1.000
_cell.length_b   1.000
_cell.length_c   1.000
_cell.angle_alpha   90.00
_cell.angle_beta   90.00
_cell.angle_gamma   90.00
#
_symmetry.space_group_name_H-M   'P 1'
#
loop_
_entity.id
_entity.type
_entity.pdbx_description
1 polymer ?
#
loop_
_entity_poly.entity_id
_entity_poly.type
_entity_poly.pdbx_seq_one_letter_code
_entity_poly.pdbx_strand_id
1 'polypeptide(L)'
;MGAILAARGTIRRFRIRLTSRLGPTHAGDGPLPTTTRRARGTGTIAALLLPVLLLAACAGAPQPPRTSAESAPGTSVPRENIGRFPIEHYDQNVDHWIRPDAPGHDRPLLSSQAQARRFEAFRARYFGTGPRDPSPWNGIWLTASLLDAASLQQIGDSQARRVRRFDNGATGVRKTYGENFQPHTVAWIRTIEANMALSQLDPDRATSGYDARRRGITVDNALVRQLPTNDPAFYDFREAGEGYPFDALQDSALRPGTPVYTLARSVDGAWLLVYSPDLIGWVDARTVASVDERFVTTWRSAALQRLGAIVRANTPLADAAADAPAPIYRTFAPIGTVLPLIRAADGRQAAMFPVADIERRAQIRTAALDTDTFVAMPWTLTPRHLAQVMKQQIGRPYGWGNTLFYNDCSAETRSLFAPFGVWLPRHSSDQLRAGKRTDLRHADIDTRLRTLSEQGRPLMTLIHINGHIMLYLGNAQRDGESVPMTYQNVWGLSPADNSRRNVIGGSVILPLLKTYPEDPQARSLAGKPLFEISVIGAEDAAGQPRGEAMRAPGLDSQEEMPQ
;
A
#
# COMPACT_ATOMS: atom_id res chain seq x y z
N MET A 1 53.25 44.72 38.35
CA MET A 1 53.25 44.02 39.65
C MET A 1 53.60 42.56 39.40
N GLY A 2 54.09 41.81 40.39
CA GLY A 2 54.65 40.45 40.19
C GLY A 2 53.60 39.41 39.73
N ALA A 3 53.88 38.28 39.07
CA ALA A 3 55.09 37.46 38.83
C ALA A 3 55.14 36.13 39.63
N ILE A 4 55.40 35.03 38.90
CA ILE A 4 56.08 33.77 39.35
C ILE A 4 55.26 32.85 40.29
N LEU A 5 55.07 31.54 40.06
CA LEU A 5 55.32 30.66 38.89
C LEU A 5 54.10 29.70 38.72
N ALA A 6 54.07 28.37 38.41
CA ALA A 6 55.00 27.26 38.17
C ALA A 6 54.38 26.26 37.15
N ALA A 7 55.10 25.22 36.70
CA ALA A 7 54.60 24.28 35.67
C ALA A 7 55.21 22.85 35.71
N ARG A 8 54.49 21.86 35.14
CA ARG A 8 54.89 20.53 34.57
C ARG A 8 53.61 19.69 34.27
N GLY A 9 53.50 18.83 33.25
CA GLY A 9 54.36 18.59 32.08
C GLY A 9 53.94 17.40 31.18
N THR A 10 53.57 17.70 29.92
CA THR A 10 53.88 16.93 28.68
C THR A 10 53.28 15.52 28.39
N ILE A 11 52.17 15.52 27.64
CA ILE A 11 51.87 14.76 26.39
C ILE A 11 52.80 13.60 25.97
N ARG A 12 52.22 12.40 25.71
CA ARG A 12 52.33 11.70 24.39
C ARG A 12 51.29 10.60 24.15
N ARG A 13 50.85 10.47 22.89
CA ARG A 13 50.08 9.33 22.34
C ARG A 13 51.04 8.31 21.71
N PHE A 14 50.66 7.04 21.66
CA PHE A 14 51.31 6.03 20.82
C PHE A 14 50.32 5.35 19.87
N ARG A 15 50.73 5.17 18.61
CA ARG A 15 50.17 4.21 17.64
C ARG A 15 51.25 3.16 17.40
N ILE A 16 50.87 1.91 17.21
CA ILE A 16 51.78 0.87 16.69
C ILE A 16 51.15 0.22 15.47
N ARG A 17 51.87 0.30 14.34
CA ARG A 17 51.82 -0.67 13.24
C ARG A 17 53.07 -1.53 13.39
N LEU A 18 53.01 -2.81 13.04
CA LEU A 18 54.19 -3.62 12.75
C LEU A 18 53.90 -4.53 11.54
N THR A 19 54.92 -4.82 10.73
CA THR A 19 54.79 -5.56 9.46
C THR A 19 56.08 -6.33 9.14
N SER A 20 55.96 -7.61 8.76
CA SER A 20 57.04 -8.49 8.24
C SER A 20 58.17 -8.83 9.26
N ARG A 21 58.90 -9.94 9.18
CA ARG A 21 59.31 -10.77 8.02
C ARG A 21 59.23 -12.29 8.25
N LEU A 22 59.54 -13.05 7.20
CA LEU A 22 59.60 -14.51 7.11
C LEU A 22 60.97 -15.08 7.50
N GLY A 23 60.99 -16.36 7.93
CA GLY A 23 62.15 -17.25 8.02
C GLY A 23 61.67 -18.72 8.19
N PRO A 24 62.34 -19.76 7.63
CA PRO A 24 61.62 -20.99 7.27
C PRO A 24 62.23 -22.35 7.75
N THR A 25 61.48 -23.42 7.45
CA THR A 25 61.88 -24.85 7.23
C THR A 25 61.62 -25.93 8.30
N HIS A 26 61.21 -27.10 7.76
CA HIS A 26 61.22 -28.49 8.25
C HIS A 26 60.44 -28.98 9.50
N ALA A 27 59.30 -29.63 9.21
CA ALA A 27 59.02 -31.08 9.39
C ALA A 27 59.22 -31.77 10.77
N GLY A 28 58.20 -32.51 11.20
CA GLY A 28 58.24 -33.51 12.28
C GLY A 28 56.86 -34.09 12.58
N ASP A 29 56.72 -35.42 12.54
CA ASP A 29 55.45 -36.14 12.77
C ASP A 29 55.03 -36.20 14.25
N GLY A 30 53.78 -36.60 14.49
CA GLY A 30 53.44 -37.36 15.70
C GLY A 30 52.27 -36.84 16.55
N PRO A 31 51.58 -37.70 17.32
CA PRO A 31 50.26 -37.38 17.87
C PRO A 31 50.19 -37.10 19.38
N LEU A 32 48.99 -36.66 19.79
CA LEU A 32 48.34 -36.77 21.10
C LEU A 32 48.71 -38.06 21.89
N PRO A 33 48.58 -38.13 23.25
CA PRO A 33 47.43 -37.57 23.99
C PRO A 33 47.62 -37.19 25.50
N THR A 34 46.47 -36.99 26.18
CA THR A 34 46.14 -37.40 27.58
C THR A 34 46.58 -36.60 28.84
N THR A 35 45.55 -36.06 29.51
CA THR A 35 45.14 -36.33 30.93
C THR A 35 45.61 -35.52 32.16
N THR A 36 44.64 -34.73 32.69
CA THR A 36 44.05 -34.81 34.06
C THR A 36 44.59 -34.06 35.29
N ARG A 37 43.63 -33.85 36.23
CA ARG A 37 43.69 -33.39 37.64
C ARG A 37 43.98 -31.90 37.84
N ARG A 38 43.14 -31.11 38.54
CA ARG A 38 42.39 -31.22 39.83
C ARG A 38 43.19 -30.77 41.08
N ALA A 39 43.06 -29.49 41.45
CA ALA A 39 42.81 -29.00 42.81
C ALA A 39 42.28 -27.54 42.66
N ARG A 40 41.09 -27.14 43.16
CA ARG A 40 40.70 -26.94 44.57
C ARG A 40 41.55 -25.90 45.32
N GLY A 41 41.07 -24.66 45.34
CA GLY A 41 41.38 -23.63 46.33
C GLY A 41 40.08 -22.89 46.68
N THR A 42 39.78 -22.72 47.97
CA THR A 42 38.51 -22.18 48.48
C THR A 42 38.71 -20.84 49.17
N GLY A 43 37.80 -19.88 48.98
CA GLY A 43 37.84 -18.57 49.65
C GLY A 43 36.46 -17.89 49.69
N THR A 44 35.92 -17.77 50.90
CA THR A 44 34.86 -16.86 51.39
C THR A 44 34.28 -15.83 50.40
N ILE A 45 32.99 -15.88 50.07
CA ILE A 45 31.85 -15.41 50.90
C ILE A 45 31.91 -13.90 51.20
N ALA A 46 31.01 -13.15 50.57
CA ALA A 46 30.44 -11.91 51.06
C ALA A 46 28.95 -11.90 50.70
N ALA A 47 28.07 -11.71 51.68
CA ALA A 47 26.62 -11.73 51.49
C ALA A 47 26.02 -10.35 51.74
N LEU A 48 25.05 -9.94 50.91
CA LEU A 48 24.20 -8.77 51.11
C LEU A 48 22.77 -9.12 50.69
N LEU A 49 21.80 -8.56 51.40
CA LEU A 49 20.42 -9.07 51.46
C LEU A 49 19.48 -8.40 50.44
N LEU A 50 18.48 -9.17 50.02
CA LEU A 50 17.34 -8.71 49.21
C LEU A 50 16.33 -7.90 50.05
N PRO A 51 15.40 -7.18 49.40
CA PRO A 51 14.10 -7.83 49.18
C PRO A 51 13.60 -7.75 47.73
N VAL A 52 13.17 -8.89 47.19
CA VAL A 52 12.27 -8.97 46.02
C VAL A 52 10.83 -8.97 46.54
N LEU A 53 9.97 -8.13 45.94
CA LEU A 53 8.54 -8.11 46.25
C LEU A 53 7.84 -9.34 45.66
N LEU A 54 7.10 -10.05 46.49
CA LEU A 54 6.31 -11.22 46.12
C LEU A 54 4.94 -10.78 45.58
N LEU A 55 4.52 -11.37 44.46
CA LEU A 55 3.14 -11.37 44.00
C LEU A 55 2.62 -12.80 43.88
N ALA A 56 1.90 -13.24 44.91
CA ALA A 56 1.08 -14.44 44.95
C ALA A 56 -0.06 -14.19 45.97
N ALA A 57 -1.28 -14.72 45.83
CA ALA A 57 -1.84 -15.57 44.77
C ALA A 57 -3.05 -14.85 44.11
N CYS A 58 -3.84 -15.42 43.20
CA CYS A 58 -4.58 -16.68 43.34
C CYS A 58 -4.33 -17.66 42.18
N ALA A 59 -3.74 -18.82 42.51
CA ALA A 59 -3.74 -20.00 41.64
C ALA A 59 -4.57 -21.10 42.31
N GLY A 60 -5.81 -21.27 41.88
CA GLY A 60 -6.67 -22.37 42.32
C GLY A 60 -6.26 -23.68 41.64
N ALA A 61 -6.19 -24.78 42.39
CA ALA A 61 -5.87 -26.09 41.83
C ALA A 61 -7.00 -26.60 40.89
N PRO A 62 -6.67 -27.27 39.78
CA PRO A 62 -7.68 -27.78 38.84
C PRO A 62 -8.48 -28.92 39.47
N GLN A 63 -9.81 -28.78 39.51
CA GLN A 63 -10.72 -29.88 39.81
C GLN A 63 -10.98 -30.73 38.55
N PRO A 64 -11.22 -32.05 38.68
CA PRO A 64 -11.65 -32.88 37.56
C PRO A 64 -13.03 -32.43 37.04
N PRO A 65 -13.32 -32.61 35.74
CA PRO A 65 -14.53 -32.09 35.12
C PRO A 65 -15.78 -32.77 35.69
N ARG A 66 -16.66 -31.98 36.30
CA ARG A 66 -18.03 -32.40 36.60
C ARG A 66 -18.85 -32.30 35.31
N THR A 67 -19.48 -33.41 34.92
CA THR A 67 -20.46 -33.44 33.82
C THR A 67 -21.65 -32.57 34.21
N SER A 68 -21.72 -31.39 33.61
CA SER A 68 -22.82 -30.43 33.74
C SER A 68 -23.64 -30.43 32.45
N ALA A 69 -24.94 -30.23 32.56
CA ALA A 69 -25.89 -30.38 31.45
C ALA A 69 -25.66 -29.38 30.30
N GLU A 70 -26.23 -29.70 29.14
CA GLU A 70 -26.15 -28.91 27.90
C GLU A 70 -26.53 -27.44 28.14
N SER A 71 -25.55 -26.55 27.98
CA SER A 71 -25.83 -25.12 27.82
C SER A 71 -26.48 -24.89 26.46
N ALA A 72 -27.72 -24.40 26.45
CA ALA A 72 -28.39 -23.97 25.23
C ALA A 72 -27.49 -23.02 24.40
N PRO A 73 -27.57 -23.05 23.06
CA PRO A 73 -26.72 -22.22 22.21
C PRO A 73 -26.92 -20.75 22.57
N GLY A 74 -25.86 -20.10 23.04
CA GLY A 74 -25.90 -18.70 23.45
C GLY A 74 -26.35 -17.84 22.27
N THR A 75 -27.49 -17.16 22.42
CA THR A 75 -28.03 -16.26 21.41
C THR A 75 -27.09 -15.07 21.23
N SER A 76 -26.19 -15.18 20.26
CA SER A 76 -25.37 -14.06 19.80
C SER A 76 -26.31 -12.98 19.28
N VAL A 77 -26.52 -11.93 20.07
CA VAL A 77 -27.26 -10.74 19.65
C VAL A 77 -26.57 -10.22 18.38
N PRO A 78 -27.23 -10.25 17.21
CA PRO A 78 -26.62 -9.73 16.00
C PRO A 78 -26.33 -8.24 16.19
N ARG A 79 -25.25 -7.75 15.59
CA ARG A 79 -25.20 -6.31 15.30
C ARG A 79 -26.32 -6.06 14.27
N GLU A 80 -27.41 -5.43 14.71
CA GLU A 80 -28.64 -5.27 13.92
C GLU A 80 -28.41 -4.59 12.55
N ASN A 81 -27.30 -3.86 12.43
CA ASN A 81 -26.85 -3.16 11.23
C ASN A 81 -25.91 -3.99 10.30
N ILE A 82 -25.56 -5.23 10.62
CA ILE A 82 -24.65 -6.08 9.81
C ILE A 82 -25.24 -7.48 9.58
N GLY A 83 -25.48 -7.80 8.31
CA GLY A 83 -25.79 -9.15 7.82
C GLY A 83 -24.70 -9.66 6.86
N ARG A 84 -24.85 -10.90 6.38
CA ARG A 84 -23.98 -11.51 5.35
C ARG A 84 -24.72 -11.59 4.02
N PHE A 85 -24.05 -11.26 2.92
CA PHE A 85 -24.56 -11.52 1.58
C PHE A 85 -24.10 -12.93 1.11
N PRO A 86 -25.00 -13.78 0.58
CA PRO A 86 -24.67 -15.14 0.13
C PRO A 86 -24.02 -15.13 -1.27
N ILE A 87 -22.78 -14.66 -1.35
CA ILE A 87 -22.02 -14.57 -2.61
C ILE A 87 -21.82 -15.93 -3.29
N GLU A 88 -21.89 -17.04 -2.55
CA GLU A 88 -21.87 -18.42 -3.04
C GLU A 88 -22.97 -18.77 -4.07
N HIS A 89 -24.03 -17.96 -4.18
CA HIS A 89 -25.04 -18.10 -5.24
C HIS A 89 -24.58 -17.58 -6.61
N TYR A 90 -23.39 -16.96 -6.69
CA TYR A 90 -22.84 -16.32 -7.87
C TYR A 90 -21.52 -16.98 -8.24
N ASP A 91 -21.34 -17.43 -9.49
CA ASP A 91 -20.13 -18.15 -9.89
C ASP A 91 -18.89 -17.23 -9.82
N GLN A 92 -17.93 -17.60 -8.98
CA GLN A 92 -16.67 -16.87 -8.77
C GLN A 92 -15.53 -17.41 -9.65
N ASN A 93 -15.76 -18.43 -10.48
CA ASN A 93 -14.77 -18.97 -11.39
C ASN A 93 -14.47 -17.98 -12.54
N VAL A 94 -13.29 -17.38 -12.50
CA VAL A 94 -12.80 -16.44 -13.53
C VAL A 94 -12.85 -17.05 -14.94
N ASP A 95 -12.65 -18.36 -15.10
CA ASP A 95 -12.69 -19.03 -16.42
C ASP A 95 -14.10 -19.20 -17.00
N HIS A 96 -15.17 -19.09 -16.18
CA HIS A 96 -16.54 -19.00 -16.70
C HIS A 96 -16.72 -17.69 -17.49
N TRP A 97 -16.30 -16.59 -16.88
CA TRP A 97 -16.53 -15.23 -17.39
C TRP A 97 -15.48 -14.79 -18.40
N ILE A 98 -14.24 -15.30 -18.30
CA ILE A 98 -13.13 -15.03 -19.21
C ILE A 98 -12.65 -16.34 -19.84
N ARG A 99 -13.57 -17.01 -20.54
CA ARG A 99 -13.39 -18.31 -21.22
C ARG A 99 -12.02 -18.49 -21.91
N PRO A 100 -11.22 -19.48 -21.49
CA PRO A 100 -9.94 -19.83 -22.12
C PRO A 100 -10.04 -20.27 -23.59
N ASP A 101 -11.18 -20.80 -24.01
CA ASP A 101 -11.45 -21.26 -25.37
C ASP A 101 -12.08 -20.19 -26.28
N ALA A 102 -12.28 -18.96 -25.78
CA ALA A 102 -12.86 -17.88 -26.58
C ALA A 102 -11.90 -17.43 -27.70
N PRO A 103 -12.37 -17.22 -28.95
CA PRO A 103 -11.51 -16.80 -30.08
C PRO A 103 -10.75 -15.47 -29.90
N GLY A 104 -11.06 -14.69 -28.86
CA GLY A 104 -10.37 -13.47 -28.47
C GLY A 104 -9.45 -13.59 -27.25
N HIS A 105 -9.30 -14.76 -26.63
CA HIS A 105 -8.68 -14.92 -25.30
C HIS A 105 -7.22 -14.43 -25.23
N ASP A 106 -6.47 -14.56 -26.33
CA ASP A 106 -5.10 -14.06 -26.48
C ASP A 106 -4.98 -12.77 -27.34
N ARG A 107 -6.10 -12.19 -27.76
CA ARG A 107 -6.10 -10.96 -28.56
C ARG A 107 -5.82 -9.74 -27.68
N PRO A 108 -4.88 -8.83 -28.06
CA PRO A 108 -4.65 -7.59 -27.34
C PRO A 108 -5.91 -6.69 -27.31
N LEU A 109 -6.24 -6.18 -26.12
CA LEU A 109 -7.35 -5.26 -25.85
C LEU A 109 -6.98 -3.79 -26.13
N LEU A 110 -5.69 -3.51 -26.24
CA LEU A 110 -5.09 -2.26 -26.74
C LEU A 110 -4.18 -2.57 -27.93
N SER A 111 -3.98 -1.59 -28.82
CA SER A 111 -2.89 -1.67 -29.78
C SER A 111 -1.55 -1.50 -29.07
N SER A 112 -0.48 -2.12 -29.60
CA SER A 112 0.87 -2.03 -29.01
C SER A 112 1.34 -0.59 -28.83
N GLN A 113 0.95 0.32 -29.75
CA GLN A 113 1.26 1.75 -29.66
C GLN A 113 0.51 2.44 -28.50
N ALA A 114 -0.78 2.15 -28.32
CA ALA A 114 -1.57 2.72 -27.22
C ALA A 114 -1.12 2.18 -25.85
N GLN A 115 -0.77 0.89 -25.77
CA GLN A 115 -0.21 0.30 -24.57
C GLN A 115 1.19 0.86 -24.26
N ALA A 116 2.03 1.08 -25.27
CA ALA A 116 3.33 1.74 -25.10
C ALA A 116 3.18 3.18 -24.57
N ARG A 117 2.30 4.01 -25.14
CA ARG A 117 2.03 5.38 -24.64
C ARG A 117 1.69 5.38 -23.14
N ARG A 118 0.81 4.46 -22.72
CA ARG A 118 0.36 4.33 -21.32
C ARG A 118 1.49 3.85 -20.40
N PHE A 119 2.33 2.93 -20.88
CA PHE A 119 3.51 2.49 -20.13
C PHE A 119 4.59 3.57 -20.00
N GLU A 120 4.76 4.45 -21.00
CA GLU A 120 5.64 5.62 -20.86
C GLU A 120 5.10 6.60 -19.82
N ALA A 121 3.79 6.87 -19.80
CA ALA A 121 3.16 7.69 -18.75
C ALA A 121 3.32 7.06 -17.34
N PHE A 122 3.21 5.73 -17.23
CA PHE A 122 3.49 4.97 -16.02
C PHE A 122 4.96 5.14 -15.58
N ARG A 123 5.93 4.94 -16.49
CA ARG A 123 7.37 5.09 -16.22
C ARG A 123 7.72 6.52 -15.81
N ALA A 124 7.16 7.52 -16.48
CA ALA A 124 7.35 8.93 -16.15
C ALA A 124 6.92 9.25 -14.72
N ARG A 125 5.78 8.69 -14.27
CA ARG A 125 5.21 8.91 -12.94
C ARG A 125 6.03 8.28 -11.79
N TYR A 126 6.71 7.16 -12.04
CA TYR A 126 7.65 6.60 -11.06
C TYR A 126 9.04 7.25 -11.16
N PHE A 127 9.66 7.21 -12.34
CA PHE A 127 11.11 7.38 -12.51
C PHE A 127 11.50 8.46 -13.52
N GLY A 128 10.54 9.15 -14.14
CA GLY A 128 10.78 10.16 -15.18
C GLY A 128 11.63 11.35 -14.73
N THR A 129 12.12 12.11 -15.71
CA THR A 129 13.07 13.23 -15.55
C THR A 129 12.78 14.41 -16.49
N GLY A 130 11.80 14.31 -17.38
CA GLY A 130 11.33 15.42 -18.19
C GLY A 130 10.69 16.52 -17.31
N PRO A 131 10.63 17.79 -17.76
CA PRO A 131 10.16 18.89 -16.91
C PRO A 131 8.72 18.78 -16.37
N ARG A 132 7.91 17.85 -16.89
CA ARG A 132 6.52 17.58 -16.45
C ARG A 132 6.35 16.19 -15.84
N ASP A 133 7.41 15.38 -15.74
CA ASP A 133 7.31 13.99 -15.30
C ASP A 133 7.07 13.94 -13.78
N PRO A 134 5.93 13.43 -13.29
CA PRO A 134 5.51 13.58 -11.89
C PRO A 134 6.15 12.52 -10.99
N SER A 135 7.47 12.38 -11.08
CA SER A 135 8.31 11.47 -10.30
C SER A 135 8.78 12.15 -9.00
N PRO A 136 8.70 11.47 -7.84
CA PRO A 136 9.32 11.93 -6.59
C PRO A 136 10.85 12.05 -6.63
N TRP A 137 11.51 11.62 -7.71
CA TRP A 137 12.94 11.83 -7.93
C TRP A 137 13.24 12.83 -9.05
N ASN A 138 12.27 13.65 -9.47
CA ASN A 138 12.43 14.69 -10.48
C ASN A 138 12.45 16.08 -9.84
N GLY A 139 13.64 16.61 -9.55
CA GLY A 139 13.81 17.93 -8.93
C GLY A 139 13.16 19.07 -9.72
N ILE A 140 13.11 18.99 -11.06
CA ILE A 140 12.49 20.02 -11.91
C ILE A 140 10.98 20.09 -11.66
N TRP A 141 10.30 18.94 -11.72
CA TRP A 141 8.87 18.82 -11.41
C TRP A 141 8.56 19.25 -9.97
N LEU A 142 9.33 18.76 -9.00
CA LEU A 142 9.13 19.09 -7.59
C LEU A 142 9.22 20.60 -7.34
N THR A 143 10.25 21.27 -7.87
CA THR A 143 10.42 22.73 -7.76
C THR A 143 9.30 23.50 -8.47
N ALA A 144 8.75 22.99 -9.57
CA ALA A 144 7.73 23.68 -10.36
C ALA A 144 6.27 23.33 -10.01
N SER A 145 6.01 22.41 -9.08
CA SER A 145 4.63 21.93 -8.81
C SER A 145 4.35 21.43 -7.38
N LEU A 146 5.33 21.46 -6.46
CA LEU A 146 5.13 21.06 -5.05
C LEU A 146 5.99 21.85 -4.04
N LEU A 147 7.12 22.42 -4.45
CA LEU A 147 8.09 23.09 -3.57
C LEU A 147 8.17 24.62 -3.79
N ASP A 148 7.26 25.19 -4.58
CA ASP A 148 7.00 26.63 -4.57
C ASP A 148 6.21 27.05 -3.32
N ALA A 149 6.23 28.34 -2.99
CA ALA A 149 5.61 28.86 -1.77
C ALA A 149 4.09 28.61 -1.69
N ALA A 150 3.36 28.67 -2.81
CA ALA A 150 1.91 28.49 -2.80
C ALA A 150 1.54 27.01 -2.61
N SER A 151 2.25 26.10 -3.28
CA SER A 151 2.07 24.66 -3.11
C SER A 151 2.44 24.20 -1.69
N LEU A 152 3.56 24.69 -1.13
CA LEU A 152 3.97 24.37 0.25
C LEU A 152 2.94 24.84 1.28
N GLN A 153 2.46 26.08 1.16
CA GLN A 153 1.39 26.61 1.99
C GLN A 153 0.12 25.76 1.88
N GLN A 154 -0.31 25.39 0.65
CA GLN A 154 -1.51 24.56 0.47
C GLN A 154 -1.34 23.16 1.08
N ILE A 155 -0.16 22.55 1.00
CA ILE A 155 0.13 21.27 1.67
C ILE A 155 0.03 21.44 3.19
N GLY A 156 0.64 22.49 3.76
CA GLY A 156 0.57 22.80 5.19
C GLY A 156 -0.86 23.02 5.68
N ASP A 157 -1.63 23.83 4.97
CA ASP A 157 -3.05 24.09 5.28
C ASP A 157 -3.92 22.84 5.13
N SER A 158 -3.62 21.97 4.15
CA SER A 158 -4.30 20.68 3.97
C SER A 158 -4.03 19.75 5.16
N GLN A 159 -2.78 19.66 5.64
CA GLN A 159 -2.47 18.93 6.87
C GLN A 159 -3.17 19.53 8.10
N ALA A 160 -3.21 20.87 8.24
CA ALA A 160 -3.92 21.52 9.33
C ALA A 160 -5.46 21.36 9.25
N ARG A 161 -6.03 21.28 8.04
CA ARG A 161 -7.44 20.90 7.82
C ARG A 161 -7.70 19.46 8.27
N ARG A 162 -6.80 18.52 7.94
CA ARG A 162 -6.90 17.11 8.38
C ARG A 162 -6.93 17.01 9.90
N VAL A 163 -6.02 17.68 10.63
CA VAL A 163 -6.04 17.72 12.10
C VAL A 163 -7.40 18.15 12.64
N ARG A 164 -7.94 19.28 12.15
CA ARG A 164 -9.23 19.80 12.61
C ARG A 164 -10.41 18.87 12.33
N ARG A 165 -10.35 18.04 11.28
CA ARG A 165 -11.38 17.02 10.98
C ARG A 165 -11.45 15.89 12.02
N PHE A 166 -10.41 15.71 12.84
CA PHE A 166 -10.34 14.67 13.88
C PHE A 166 -10.33 15.25 15.32
N ASP A 167 -10.56 16.56 15.50
CA ASP A 167 -10.72 17.14 16.84
C ASP A 167 -12.17 17.00 17.34
N ASN A 168 -12.39 15.96 18.15
CA ASN A 168 -13.66 15.68 18.83
C ASN A 168 -14.13 16.81 19.77
N GLY A 169 -13.29 17.79 20.11
CA GLY A 169 -13.66 18.98 20.88
C GLY A 169 -14.18 20.15 20.02
N ALA A 170 -14.05 20.09 18.69
CA ALA A 170 -14.44 21.17 17.80
C ALA A 170 -15.90 21.06 17.32
N THR A 171 -16.63 22.17 17.39
CA THR A 171 -18.04 22.25 16.97
C THR A 171 -18.22 21.85 15.50
N GLY A 172 -19.15 20.93 15.23
CA GLY A 172 -19.48 20.47 13.89
C GLY A 172 -18.60 19.33 13.35
N VAL A 173 -17.60 18.86 14.11
CA VAL A 173 -16.81 17.68 13.73
C VAL A 173 -17.59 16.39 14.01
N ARG A 174 -17.66 15.48 13.03
CA ARG A 174 -18.21 14.12 13.20
C ARG A 174 -17.28 13.34 14.14
N LYS A 175 -17.80 12.96 15.30
CA LYS A 175 -17.04 12.31 16.37
C LYS A 175 -16.36 11.02 15.90
N THR A 176 -15.10 10.83 16.30
CA THR A 176 -14.31 9.63 16.01
C THR A 176 -13.88 8.87 17.25
N TYR A 177 -13.63 7.57 17.08
CA TYR A 177 -13.41 6.58 18.12
C TYR A 177 -12.14 5.77 17.83
N GLY A 178 -11.44 5.36 18.89
CA GLY A 178 -10.29 4.45 18.80
C GLY A 178 -10.69 2.98 18.64
N GLU A 179 -9.69 2.09 18.61
CA GLU A 179 -9.84 0.63 18.55
C GLU A 179 -10.61 0.03 19.74
N ASN A 180 -10.58 0.72 20.88
CA ASN A 180 -11.31 0.38 22.10
C ASN A 180 -12.77 0.91 22.15
N PHE A 181 -13.27 1.45 21.02
CA PHE A 181 -14.60 2.06 20.87
C PHE A 181 -14.88 3.28 21.75
N GLN A 182 -13.87 3.87 22.40
CA GLN A 182 -14.00 5.14 23.13
C GLN A 182 -13.74 6.34 22.21
N PRO A 183 -14.41 7.49 22.42
CA PRO A 183 -14.12 8.71 21.68
C PRO A 183 -12.68 9.16 21.89
N HIS A 184 -12.00 9.57 20.82
CA HIS A 184 -10.70 10.23 20.92
C HIS A 184 -10.79 11.52 21.75
N THR A 185 -9.74 11.81 22.52
CA THR A 185 -9.67 13.00 23.38
C THR A 185 -9.07 14.19 22.63
N VAL A 186 -9.33 15.40 23.11
CA VAL A 186 -8.64 16.61 22.61
C VAL A 186 -7.12 16.50 22.84
N ALA A 187 -6.67 15.86 23.92
CA ALA A 187 -5.24 15.65 24.18
C ALA A 187 -4.56 14.75 23.11
N TRP A 188 -5.26 13.72 22.62
CA TRP A 188 -4.77 12.84 21.55
C TRP A 188 -4.49 13.63 20.26
N ILE A 189 -5.49 14.36 19.75
CA ILE A 189 -5.32 15.10 18.48
C ILE A 189 -4.28 16.23 18.59
N ARG A 190 -4.17 16.88 19.75
CA ARG A 190 -3.15 17.93 20.00
C ARG A 190 -1.74 17.37 20.15
N THR A 191 -1.59 16.14 20.64
CA THR A 191 -0.30 15.43 20.65
C THR A 191 0.16 15.11 19.23
N ILE A 192 -0.77 14.68 18.36
CA ILE A 192 -0.51 14.45 16.93
C ILE A 192 -0.16 15.76 16.22
N GLU A 193 -0.95 16.82 16.40
CA GLU A 193 -0.71 18.16 15.82
C GLU A 193 0.67 18.71 16.18
N ALA A 194 1.06 18.62 17.46
CA ALA A 194 2.39 19.03 17.92
C ALA A 194 3.51 18.21 17.27
N ASN A 195 3.31 16.89 17.10
CA ASN A 195 4.30 16.01 16.47
C ASN A 195 4.42 16.20 14.95
N MET A 196 3.39 16.74 14.27
CA MET A 196 3.39 16.94 12.81
C MET A 196 4.39 17.99 12.30
N ALA A 197 4.91 18.87 13.18
CA ALA A 197 5.98 19.82 12.85
C ALA A 197 5.76 20.62 11.54
N LEU A 198 4.52 21.09 11.32
CA LEU A 198 4.06 21.68 10.06
C LEU A 198 4.79 22.98 9.66
N SER A 199 5.56 23.59 10.55
CA SER A 199 6.48 24.70 10.26
C SER A 199 7.61 24.34 9.28
N GLN A 200 7.78 23.07 8.90
CA GLN A 200 8.60 22.65 7.76
C GLN A 200 7.97 22.96 6.39
N LEU A 201 6.68 23.27 6.35
CA LEU A 201 5.88 23.55 5.15
C LEU A 201 5.47 25.04 5.06
N ASP A 202 5.67 25.80 6.14
CA ASP A 202 5.57 27.26 6.18
C ASP A 202 6.60 27.87 5.21
N PRO A 203 6.20 28.58 4.14
CA PRO A 203 7.13 29.09 3.13
C PRO A 203 8.21 30.04 3.66
N ASP A 204 7.96 30.74 4.77
CA ASP A 204 8.93 31.67 5.39
C ASP A 204 9.98 30.94 6.25
N ARG A 205 9.77 29.64 6.53
CA ARG A 205 10.64 28.80 7.38
C ARG A 205 11.19 27.57 6.67
N ALA A 206 10.52 27.11 5.62
CA ALA A 206 10.94 25.95 4.84
C ALA A 206 12.31 26.20 4.22
N THR A 207 13.18 25.19 4.24
CA THR A 207 14.44 25.24 3.48
C THR A 207 14.08 25.27 1.99
N SER A 208 14.29 26.41 1.34
CA SER A 208 13.73 26.68 0.02
C SER A 208 14.37 25.84 -1.09
N GLY A 209 13.53 25.33 -1.99
CA GLY A 209 13.93 24.54 -3.15
C GLY A 209 14.04 23.03 -2.93
N TYR A 210 14.53 22.34 -3.94
CA TYR A 210 14.69 20.87 -3.96
C TYR A 210 16.00 20.44 -3.31
N ASP A 211 15.92 19.48 -2.37
CA ASP A 211 17.08 18.81 -1.77
C ASP A 211 17.11 17.34 -2.16
N ALA A 212 18.13 16.96 -2.93
CA ALA A 212 18.33 15.59 -3.41
C ALA A 212 18.46 14.54 -2.28
N ARG A 213 18.77 14.95 -1.04
CA ARG A 213 18.85 14.09 0.16
C ARG A 213 17.48 13.74 0.76
N ARG A 214 16.41 14.46 0.39
CA ARG A 214 15.03 14.17 0.80
C ARG A 214 14.38 13.03 0.00
N ARG A 215 15.02 12.56 -1.07
CA ARG A 215 14.60 11.37 -1.83
C ARG A 215 14.73 10.11 -0.98
N GLY A 216 13.77 9.21 -1.14
CA GLY A 216 13.82 7.86 -0.58
C GLY A 216 13.17 6.83 -1.50
N ILE A 217 13.13 5.60 -1.02
CA ILE A 217 12.41 4.47 -1.63
C ILE A 217 11.77 3.61 -0.53
N THR A 218 10.59 3.05 -0.78
CA THR A 218 9.97 2.10 0.15
C THR A 218 10.73 0.77 0.14
N VAL A 219 11.09 0.27 1.32
CA VAL A 219 11.77 -1.03 1.55
C VAL A 219 10.83 -2.12 2.08
N ASP A 220 9.62 -1.72 2.47
CA ASP A 220 8.52 -2.60 2.84
C ASP A 220 7.20 -1.95 2.37
N ASN A 221 6.07 -2.60 2.62
CA ASN A 221 4.74 -2.03 2.39
C ASN A 221 4.50 -0.91 3.42
N ALA A 222 4.14 0.27 2.94
CA ALA A 222 3.93 1.45 3.79
C ALA A 222 2.45 1.84 3.79
N LEU A 223 1.76 1.69 4.92
CA LEU A 223 0.46 2.31 5.10
C LEU A 223 0.62 3.83 5.08
N VAL A 224 -0.11 4.49 4.20
CA VAL A 224 -0.20 5.95 4.12
C VAL A 224 -1.40 6.43 4.90
N ARG A 225 -1.15 7.33 5.83
CA ARG A 225 -2.09 7.84 6.83
C ARG A 225 -2.44 9.30 6.57
N GLN A 226 -3.65 9.71 6.95
CA GLN A 226 -4.07 11.12 6.94
C GLN A 226 -3.31 11.96 7.97
N LEU A 227 -2.94 11.35 9.11
CA LEU A 227 -2.17 11.93 10.22
C LEU A 227 -1.07 10.94 10.68
N PRO A 228 0.04 11.40 11.31
CA PRO A 228 1.11 10.52 11.76
C PRO A 228 0.76 9.78 13.06
N THR A 229 -0.16 8.82 12.97
CA THR A 229 -0.39 7.83 14.03
C THR A 229 -0.78 6.46 13.47
N ASN A 230 -0.50 5.41 14.25
CA ASN A 230 -0.98 4.05 14.03
C ASN A 230 -2.38 3.83 14.60
N ASP A 231 -2.85 4.71 15.50
CA ASP A 231 -4.21 4.63 16.05
C ASP A 231 -5.24 4.82 14.93
N PRO A 232 -6.35 4.06 14.92
CA PRO A 232 -7.43 4.31 13.98
C PRO A 232 -8.31 5.47 14.46
N ALA A 233 -9.00 6.13 13.53
CA ALA A 233 -10.14 7.00 13.85
C ALA A 233 -11.36 6.51 13.10
N PHE A 234 -12.13 5.62 13.74
CA PHE A 234 -13.41 5.15 13.22
C PHE A 234 -14.51 6.19 13.49
N TYR A 235 -15.52 6.28 12.63
CA TYR A 235 -16.80 6.90 13.03
C TYR A 235 -17.64 5.90 13.85
N ASP A 236 -18.87 6.30 14.21
CA ASP A 236 -19.68 5.58 15.20
C ASP A 236 -20.05 4.16 14.73
N PHE A 237 -19.49 3.14 15.38
CA PHE A 237 -19.65 1.71 15.03
C PHE A 237 -21.08 1.16 15.11
N ARG A 238 -22.06 1.98 15.54
CA ARG A 238 -23.50 1.70 15.50
C ARG A 238 -24.15 2.11 14.18
N GLU A 239 -23.51 2.99 13.41
CA GLU A 239 -23.92 3.37 12.05
C GLU A 239 -23.43 2.32 11.04
N ALA A 240 -24.26 1.99 10.04
CA ALA A 240 -23.97 0.89 9.13
C ALA A 240 -22.92 1.27 8.08
N GLY A 241 -21.79 0.55 8.06
CA GLY A 241 -20.63 0.91 7.24
C GLY A 241 -19.59 1.76 7.99
N GLU A 242 -19.71 1.86 9.32
CA GLU A 242 -18.74 2.52 10.21
C GLU A 242 -18.13 1.53 11.22
N GLY A 243 -17.20 2.00 12.05
CA GLY A 243 -16.37 1.14 12.89
C GLY A 243 -15.32 0.37 12.06
N TYR A 244 -14.70 -0.66 12.66
CA TYR A 244 -13.79 -1.54 11.92
C TYR A 244 -14.51 -2.21 10.72
N PRO A 245 -13.92 -2.22 9.50
CA PRO A 245 -12.54 -1.83 9.14
C PRO A 245 -12.35 -0.39 8.61
N PHE A 246 -13.36 0.48 8.71
CA PHE A 246 -13.40 1.82 8.11
C PHE A 246 -12.63 2.88 8.92
N ASP A 247 -11.32 2.69 9.06
CA ASP A 247 -10.44 3.69 9.66
C ASP A 247 -10.33 4.93 8.74
N ALA A 248 -10.91 6.06 9.17
CA ALA A 248 -10.90 7.30 8.39
C ALA A 248 -9.52 7.98 8.33
N LEU A 249 -8.52 7.49 9.07
CA LEU A 249 -7.12 7.89 8.89
C LEU A 249 -6.38 7.06 7.83
N GLN A 250 -6.95 5.97 7.32
CA GLN A 250 -6.28 5.08 6.36
C GLN A 250 -6.55 5.49 4.91
N ASP A 251 -5.52 5.95 4.19
CA ASP A 251 -5.63 6.48 2.83
C ASP A 251 -5.29 5.43 1.76
N SER A 252 -4.09 4.83 1.84
CA SER A 252 -3.56 3.91 0.82
C SER A 252 -2.42 3.06 1.41
N ALA A 253 -1.91 2.10 0.64
CA ALA A 253 -0.56 1.57 0.85
C ALA A 253 0.36 1.91 -0.33
N LEU A 254 1.65 2.18 -0.04
CA LEU A 254 2.72 2.13 -1.03
C LEU A 254 3.36 0.74 -0.99
N ARG A 255 3.66 0.18 -2.16
CA ARG A 255 4.33 -1.13 -2.31
C ARG A 255 5.86 -0.97 -2.18
N PRO A 256 6.65 -2.03 -1.93
CA PRO A 256 8.10 -1.97 -1.94
C PRO A 256 8.65 -1.51 -3.31
N GLY A 257 9.74 -0.74 -3.33
CA GLY A 257 10.34 -0.20 -4.55
C GLY A 257 9.70 1.08 -5.10
N THR A 258 8.67 1.62 -4.45
CA THR A 258 8.08 2.91 -4.81
C THR A 258 9.02 4.06 -4.42
N PRO A 259 9.44 4.93 -5.37
CA PRO A 259 10.24 6.11 -5.07
C PRO A 259 9.40 7.16 -4.33
N VAL A 260 9.99 7.89 -3.40
CA VAL A 260 9.32 8.94 -2.61
C VAL A 260 10.21 10.16 -2.39
N TYR A 261 9.59 11.29 -2.03
CA TYR A 261 10.25 12.53 -1.60
C TYR A 261 9.68 13.00 -0.26
N THR A 262 10.54 13.30 0.71
CA THR A 262 10.13 13.73 2.06
C THR A 262 9.85 15.23 2.09
N LEU A 263 8.58 15.61 2.26
CA LEU A 263 8.14 17.00 2.40
C LEU A 263 8.37 17.50 3.83
N ALA A 264 7.99 16.71 4.84
CA ALA A 264 8.23 16.97 6.26
C ALA A 264 8.48 15.67 7.03
N ARG A 265 9.06 15.78 8.23
CA ARG A 265 9.24 14.68 9.20
C ARG A 265 8.61 15.08 10.54
N SER A 266 8.07 14.13 11.29
CA SER A 266 7.55 14.38 12.64
C SER A 266 8.65 14.77 13.64
N VAL A 267 8.28 15.40 14.77
CA VAL A 267 9.23 15.83 15.82
C VAL A 267 10.00 14.63 16.40
N ASP A 268 9.31 13.51 16.64
CA ASP A 268 9.91 12.24 17.09
C ASP A 268 10.75 11.52 16.01
N GLY A 269 10.70 11.99 14.76
CA GLY A 269 11.36 11.39 13.61
C GLY A 269 10.75 10.09 13.10
N ALA A 270 9.70 9.55 13.72
CA ALA A 270 9.08 8.26 13.42
C ALA A 270 8.23 8.26 12.14
N TRP A 271 7.78 9.44 11.68
CA TRP A 271 6.90 9.58 10.52
C TRP A 271 7.46 10.54 9.47
N LEU A 272 7.14 10.25 8.21
CA LEU A 272 7.48 11.06 7.03
C LEU A 272 6.21 11.46 6.30
N LEU A 273 5.99 12.76 6.09
CA LEU A 273 5.03 13.25 5.10
C LEU A 273 5.71 13.13 3.73
N VAL A 274 5.28 12.16 2.93
CA VAL A 274 5.90 11.84 1.64
C VAL A 274 5.03 12.23 0.47
N TYR A 275 5.67 12.74 -0.58
CA TYR A 275 5.15 12.70 -1.93
C TYR A 275 5.55 11.39 -2.62
N SER A 276 4.58 10.74 -3.26
CA SER A 276 4.70 9.49 -3.99
C SER A 276 4.14 9.65 -5.42
N PRO A 277 4.28 8.66 -6.33
CA PRO A 277 3.64 8.71 -7.65
C PRO A 277 2.11 8.83 -7.59
N ASP A 278 1.54 8.44 -6.44
CA ASP A 278 0.10 8.33 -6.17
C ASP A 278 -0.51 9.54 -5.47
N LEU A 279 0.01 9.87 -4.28
CA LEU A 279 -0.61 10.78 -3.31
C LEU A 279 0.41 11.37 -2.31
N ILE A 280 -0.08 12.25 -1.44
CA ILE A 280 0.67 12.86 -0.32
C ILE A 280 0.03 12.46 1.02
N GLY A 281 0.82 11.88 1.91
CA GLY A 281 0.39 11.49 3.26
C GLY A 281 1.53 10.97 4.12
N TRP A 282 1.19 10.59 5.36
CA TRP A 282 2.18 10.17 6.37
C TRP A 282 2.48 8.68 6.30
N VAL A 283 3.75 8.30 6.33
CA VAL A 283 4.22 6.91 6.40
C VAL A 283 5.21 6.72 7.55
N ASP A 284 5.24 5.51 8.13
CA ASP A 284 6.24 5.11 9.11
C ASP A 284 7.65 5.15 8.49
N ALA A 285 8.57 5.90 9.10
CA ALA A 285 9.93 6.09 8.61
C ALA A 285 10.74 4.77 8.48
N ARG A 286 10.34 3.70 9.15
CA ARG A 286 10.92 2.34 9.04
C ARG A 286 10.54 1.64 7.74
N THR A 287 9.55 2.13 7.00
CA THR A 287 9.15 1.62 5.68
C THR A 287 9.91 2.29 4.52
N VAL A 288 10.57 3.44 4.74
CA VAL A 288 11.31 4.21 3.72
C VAL A 288 12.80 4.28 4.03
N ALA A 289 13.64 4.00 3.03
CA ALA A 289 15.08 4.21 3.12
C ALA A 289 15.51 5.41 2.27
N SER A 290 16.52 6.15 2.74
CA SER A 290 17.12 7.28 2.02
C SER A 290 17.96 6.79 0.83
N VAL A 291 17.99 7.55 -0.27
CA VAL A 291 18.73 7.20 -1.49
C VAL A 291 19.75 8.29 -1.87
N ASP A 292 20.97 7.88 -2.23
CA ASP A 292 21.98 8.75 -2.82
C ASP A 292 21.88 8.77 -4.36
N GLU A 293 22.70 9.60 -5.02
CA GLU A 293 22.67 9.69 -6.48
C GLU A 293 23.17 8.42 -7.17
N ARG A 294 24.05 7.64 -6.53
CA ARG A 294 24.52 6.36 -7.05
C ARG A 294 23.38 5.34 -7.06
N PHE A 295 22.61 5.25 -5.99
CA PHE A 295 21.41 4.42 -5.90
C PHE A 295 20.39 4.86 -6.96
N VAL A 296 20.04 6.15 -7.01
CA VAL A 296 19.06 6.68 -7.96
C VAL A 296 19.48 6.43 -9.40
N THR A 297 20.74 6.66 -9.75
CA THR A 297 21.29 6.37 -11.09
C THR A 297 21.22 4.88 -11.43
N THR A 298 21.65 4.00 -10.51
CA THR A 298 21.64 2.55 -10.72
C THR A 298 20.21 2.02 -10.89
N TRP A 299 19.30 2.45 -10.01
CA TRP A 299 17.89 2.05 -10.02
C TRP A 299 17.16 2.56 -11.26
N ARG A 300 17.33 3.85 -11.61
CA ARG A 300 16.78 4.42 -12.85
C ARG A 300 17.33 3.71 -14.08
N SER A 301 18.64 3.44 -14.16
CA SER A 301 19.22 2.76 -15.32
C SER A 301 18.58 1.40 -15.56
N ALA A 302 18.45 0.57 -14.52
CA ALA A 302 17.78 -0.72 -14.62
C ALA A 302 16.27 -0.58 -14.94
N ALA A 303 15.56 0.33 -14.27
CA ALA A 303 14.14 0.59 -14.54
C ALA A 303 13.87 1.12 -15.96
N LEU A 304 14.80 1.88 -16.52
CA LEU A 304 14.72 2.40 -17.89
C LEU A 304 15.02 1.30 -18.92
N GLN A 305 15.92 0.35 -18.62
CA GLN A 305 16.16 -0.82 -19.46
C GLN A 305 14.96 -1.79 -19.46
N ARG A 306 14.47 -2.19 -18.27
CA ARG A 306 13.33 -3.10 -18.14
C ARG A 306 12.70 -3.05 -16.76
N LEU A 307 11.38 -2.87 -16.70
CA LEU A 307 10.58 -3.13 -15.51
C LEU A 307 9.95 -4.52 -15.55
N GLY A 308 9.63 -5.04 -14.38
CA GLY A 308 8.72 -6.15 -14.18
C GLY A 308 7.67 -5.83 -13.12
N ALA A 309 6.58 -6.59 -13.14
CA ALA A 309 5.48 -6.47 -12.21
C ALA A 309 5.16 -7.81 -11.54
N ILE A 310 4.84 -7.77 -10.25
CA ILE A 310 4.39 -8.93 -9.50
C ILE A 310 2.92 -9.22 -9.83
N VAL A 311 2.63 -10.45 -10.21
CA VAL A 311 1.28 -10.94 -10.60
C VAL A 311 0.72 -12.02 -9.67
N ARG A 312 1.56 -12.65 -8.84
CA ARG A 312 1.16 -13.59 -7.79
C ARG A 312 0.94 -12.86 -6.46
N ALA A 313 -0.12 -13.21 -5.72
CA ALA A 313 -0.40 -12.60 -4.43
C ALA A 313 0.67 -12.92 -3.38
N ASN A 314 0.97 -11.93 -2.52
CA ASN A 314 1.87 -12.06 -1.37
C ASN A 314 3.21 -12.74 -1.72
N THR A 315 3.87 -12.29 -2.80
CA THR A 315 5.17 -12.87 -3.23
C THR A 315 6.27 -12.45 -2.25
N PRO A 316 6.97 -13.38 -1.56
CA PRO A 316 8.05 -13.00 -0.65
C PRO A 316 9.28 -12.50 -1.42
N LEU A 317 9.83 -11.36 -0.99
CA LEU A 317 11.14 -10.87 -1.44
C LEU A 317 12.19 -11.22 -0.39
N ALA A 318 13.22 -11.95 -0.81
CA ALA A 318 14.32 -12.41 0.04
C ALA A 318 15.65 -12.35 -0.73
N ASP A 319 16.75 -12.09 -0.02
CA ASP A 319 18.11 -12.12 -0.57
C ASP A 319 18.98 -13.16 0.13
N ALA A 320 19.79 -13.87 -0.65
CA ALA A 320 20.91 -14.63 -0.11
C ALA A 320 22.08 -13.66 0.15
N ALA A 321 22.44 -13.47 1.42
CA ALA A 321 23.76 -12.94 1.75
C ALA A 321 24.82 -14.03 1.51
N ALA A 322 26.03 -13.64 1.11
CA ALA A 322 27.06 -14.58 0.62
C ALA A 322 27.37 -15.74 1.60
N ASP A 323 27.33 -15.46 2.90
CA ASP A 323 27.66 -16.40 3.97
C ASP A 323 26.41 -16.95 4.71
N ALA A 324 25.20 -16.71 4.20
CA ALA A 324 23.96 -17.13 4.85
C ALA A 324 23.49 -18.53 4.39
N PRO A 325 23.09 -19.43 5.32
CA PRO A 325 22.65 -20.80 4.98
C PRO A 325 21.26 -20.86 4.33
N ALA A 326 20.52 -19.74 4.32
CA ALA A 326 19.20 -19.62 3.68
C ALA A 326 18.95 -18.15 3.26
N PRO A 327 18.07 -17.90 2.26
CA PRO A 327 17.65 -16.55 1.91
C PRO A 327 16.96 -15.83 3.08
N ILE A 328 17.29 -14.55 3.27
CA ILE A 328 16.74 -13.71 4.33
C ILE A 328 15.50 -13.00 3.79
N TYR A 329 14.31 -13.32 4.33
CA TYR A 329 13.07 -12.60 4.05
C TYR A 329 13.20 -11.11 4.42
N ARG A 330 12.64 -10.22 3.59
CA ARG A 330 12.65 -8.77 3.79
C ARG A 330 11.26 -8.14 3.81
N THR A 331 10.42 -8.51 2.85
CA THR A 331 9.07 -7.94 2.66
C THR A 331 8.24 -8.85 1.76
N PHE A 332 6.92 -8.71 1.77
CA PHE A 332 6.03 -9.25 0.74
C PHE A 332 5.78 -8.22 -0.36
N ALA A 333 5.88 -8.61 -1.62
CA ALA A 333 5.41 -7.83 -2.74
C ALA A 333 3.96 -8.23 -3.09
N PRO A 334 2.96 -7.34 -2.90
CA PRO A 334 1.61 -7.56 -3.42
C PRO A 334 1.57 -7.40 -4.95
N ILE A 335 0.43 -7.77 -5.54
CA ILE A 335 0.18 -7.65 -6.98
C ILE A 335 0.24 -6.18 -7.41
N GLY A 336 0.86 -5.93 -8.56
CA GLY A 336 1.15 -4.59 -9.04
C GLY A 336 2.33 -3.90 -8.34
N THR A 337 3.12 -4.62 -7.54
CA THR A 337 4.47 -4.15 -7.17
C THR A 337 5.34 -4.11 -8.42
N VAL A 338 6.00 -2.98 -8.69
CA VAL A 338 6.79 -2.73 -9.90
C VAL A 338 8.25 -2.49 -9.54
N LEU A 339 9.13 -3.27 -10.15
CA LEU A 339 10.56 -3.35 -9.81
C LEU A 339 11.40 -3.45 -11.10
N PRO A 340 12.67 -3.01 -11.12
CA PRO A 340 13.57 -3.29 -12.23
C PRO A 340 13.75 -4.80 -12.43
N LEU A 341 13.63 -5.27 -13.67
CA LEU A 341 13.79 -6.69 -14.03
C LEU A 341 15.12 -6.89 -14.72
N ILE A 342 15.99 -7.67 -14.07
CA ILE A 342 17.31 -8.04 -14.59
C ILE A 342 17.39 -9.53 -14.91
N ARG A 343 18.50 -9.94 -15.51
CA ARG A 343 18.95 -11.34 -15.54
C ARG A 343 19.90 -11.59 -14.38
N ALA A 344 19.66 -12.66 -13.64
CA ALA A 344 20.63 -13.20 -12.68
C ALA A 344 21.78 -13.90 -13.42
N ALA A 345 22.87 -14.20 -12.71
CA ALA A 345 24.05 -14.86 -13.29
C ALA A 345 23.77 -16.29 -13.83
N ASP A 346 22.71 -16.93 -13.34
CA ASP A 346 22.19 -18.22 -13.82
C ASP A 346 21.22 -18.09 -15.03
N GLY A 347 21.03 -16.88 -15.55
CA GLY A 347 20.14 -16.58 -16.67
C GLY A 347 18.66 -16.45 -16.32
N ARG A 348 18.23 -16.73 -15.08
CA ARG A 348 16.83 -16.53 -14.66
C ARG A 348 16.47 -15.04 -14.59
N GLN A 349 15.17 -14.75 -14.56
CA GLN A 349 14.70 -13.39 -14.28
C GLN A 349 14.82 -13.11 -12.78
N ALA A 350 15.22 -11.90 -12.43
CA ALA A 350 15.28 -11.45 -11.06
C ALA A 350 14.74 -10.02 -10.92
N ALA A 351 14.05 -9.76 -9.82
CA ALA A 351 13.64 -8.43 -9.41
C ALA A 351 14.79 -7.78 -8.62
N MET A 352 15.19 -6.57 -9.00
CA MET A 352 15.94 -5.68 -8.11
C MET A 352 14.98 -5.08 -7.09
N PHE A 353 15.26 -5.22 -5.80
CA PHE A 353 14.43 -4.67 -4.73
C PHE A 353 15.29 -3.96 -3.68
N PRO A 354 14.76 -2.96 -2.96
CA PRO A 354 15.53 -2.21 -1.99
C PRO A 354 15.41 -2.81 -0.59
N VAL A 355 16.48 -2.74 0.19
CA VAL A 355 16.49 -3.02 1.64
C VAL A 355 17.13 -1.83 2.37
N ALA A 356 16.79 -1.63 3.65
CA ALA A 356 17.47 -0.63 4.48
C ALA A 356 18.72 -1.23 5.15
N ASP A 357 19.79 -0.43 5.25
CA ASP A 357 20.87 -0.68 6.22
C ASP A 357 20.55 -0.11 7.61
N ILE A 358 21.48 -0.26 8.56
CA ILE A 358 21.29 0.16 9.95
C ILE A 358 21.18 1.69 10.08
N GLU A 359 21.76 2.46 9.16
CA GLU A 359 21.63 3.91 9.04
C GLU A 359 20.46 4.35 8.15
N ARG A 360 19.55 3.43 7.79
CA ARG A 360 18.35 3.68 6.97
C ARG A 360 18.64 4.24 5.58
N ARG A 361 19.78 3.87 4.99
CA ARG A 361 20.11 4.06 3.57
C ARG A 361 19.67 2.84 2.77
N ALA A 362 19.26 3.06 1.52
CA ALA A 362 18.82 1.99 0.65
C ALA A 362 20.02 1.23 0.05
N GLN A 363 20.00 -0.09 0.19
CA GLN A 363 20.86 -1.00 -0.58
C GLN A 363 20.02 -1.79 -1.57
N ILE A 364 20.57 -2.08 -2.75
CA ILE A 364 19.91 -2.93 -3.74
C ILE A 364 20.15 -4.40 -3.37
N ARG A 365 19.13 -5.23 -3.56
CA ARG A 365 19.15 -6.70 -3.52
C ARG A 365 18.44 -7.27 -4.73
N THR A 366 18.58 -8.58 -4.93
CA THR A 366 18.07 -9.31 -6.09
C THR A 366 17.38 -10.60 -5.65
N ALA A 367 16.11 -10.77 -6.00
CA ALA A 367 15.38 -12.02 -5.83
C ALA A 367 15.14 -12.64 -7.21
N ALA A 368 15.61 -13.87 -7.44
CA ALA A 368 15.23 -14.63 -8.63
C ALA A 368 13.77 -15.09 -8.48
N LEU A 369 12.93 -14.83 -9.49
CA LEU A 369 11.50 -15.07 -9.44
C LEU A 369 11.02 -15.72 -10.73
N ASP A 370 10.02 -16.59 -10.61
CA ASP A 370 9.47 -17.33 -11.75
C ASP A 370 8.59 -16.46 -12.65
N THR A 371 8.49 -16.85 -13.93
CA THR A 371 7.80 -16.07 -14.97
C THR A 371 6.28 -15.98 -14.79
N ASP A 372 5.70 -16.82 -13.92
CA ASP A 372 4.28 -16.76 -13.53
C ASP A 372 4.03 -15.86 -12.30
N THR A 373 5.11 -15.30 -11.74
CA THR A 373 5.15 -14.57 -10.47
C THR A 373 5.61 -13.14 -10.69
N PHE A 374 6.63 -12.95 -11.55
CA PHE A 374 7.18 -11.65 -11.94
C PHE A 374 7.27 -11.53 -13.46
N VAL A 375 6.35 -10.79 -14.08
CA VAL A 375 6.25 -10.64 -15.54
C VAL A 375 6.98 -9.38 -16.01
N ALA A 376 7.54 -9.41 -17.23
CA ALA A 376 8.12 -8.21 -17.83
C ALA A 376 7.05 -7.19 -18.24
N MET A 377 7.29 -5.91 -17.98
CA MET A 377 6.38 -4.82 -18.34
C MET A 377 6.73 -4.18 -19.71
N PRO A 378 5.72 -3.69 -20.46
CA PRO A 378 4.30 -3.90 -20.21
C PRO A 378 3.94 -5.33 -20.64
N TRP A 379 3.29 -6.11 -19.77
CA TRP A 379 2.76 -7.41 -20.17
C TRP A 379 1.63 -7.18 -21.18
N THR A 380 1.50 -7.99 -22.24
CA THR A 380 0.50 -7.73 -23.29
C THR A 380 -0.92 -7.76 -22.70
N LEU A 381 -1.71 -6.70 -22.84
CA LEU A 381 -3.05 -6.65 -22.24
C LEU A 381 -4.04 -7.52 -23.03
N THR A 382 -4.20 -8.78 -22.62
CA THR A 382 -5.13 -9.77 -23.20
C THR A 382 -6.12 -10.27 -22.14
N PRO A 383 -7.27 -10.84 -22.54
CA PRO A 383 -8.17 -11.53 -21.61
C PRO A 383 -7.47 -12.62 -20.77
N ARG A 384 -6.60 -13.44 -21.38
CA ARG A 384 -5.83 -14.47 -20.66
C ARG A 384 -4.99 -13.91 -19.53
N HIS A 385 -4.22 -12.86 -19.80
CA HIS A 385 -3.34 -12.28 -18.79
C HIS A 385 -4.14 -11.57 -17.68
N LEU A 386 -5.25 -10.90 -18.01
CA LEU A 386 -6.16 -10.34 -16.99
C LEU A 386 -6.77 -11.45 -16.12
N ALA A 387 -7.25 -12.54 -16.72
CA ALA A 387 -7.77 -13.69 -15.99
C ALA A 387 -6.73 -14.30 -15.05
N GLN A 388 -5.46 -14.40 -15.49
CA GLN A 388 -4.36 -14.87 -14.65
C GLN A 388 -4.13 -13.99 -13.41
N VAL A 389 -4.23 -12.67 -13.53
CA VAL A 389 -4.12 -11.75 -12.37
C VAL A 389 -5.38 -11.80 -11.49
N MET A 390 -6.58 -11.85 -12.08
CA MET A 390 -7.84 -11.96 -11.33
C MET A 390 -7.90 -13.23 -10.48
N LYS A 391 -7.43 -14.38 -10.98
CA LYS A 391 -7.34 -15.64 -10.22
C LYS A 391 -6.44 -15.54 -8.99
N GLN A 392 -5.55 -14.56 -8.92
CA GLN A 392 -4.68 -14.30 -7.76
C GLN A 392 -5.29 -13.26 -6.79
N GLN A 393 -6.46 -12.69 -7.11
CA GLN A 393 -7.12 -11.69 -6.26
C GLN A 393 -8.57 -12.02 -5.89
N ILE A 394 -9.29 -12.82 -6.69
CA ILE A 394 -10.64 -13.30 -6.39
C ILE A 394 -10.68 -13.99 -5.01
N GLY A 395 -11.73 -13.73 -4.23
CA GLY A 395 -11.89 -14.23 -2.86
C GLY A 395 -10.99 -13.57 -1.80
N ARG A 396 -10.05 -12.67 -2.15
CA ARG A 396 -9.26 -11.95 -1.15
C ARG A 396 -10.13 -10.91 -0.41
N PRO A 397 -9.92 -10.69 0.89
CA PRO A 397 -10.66 -9.70 1.69
C PRO A 397 -10.62 -8.27 1.13
N TYR A 398 -11.61 -7.49 1.55
CA TYR A 398 -11.69 -6.03 1.38
C TYR A 398 -10.88 -5.33 2.48
N GLY A 399 -9.99 -4.42 2.08
CA GLY A 399 -9.20 -3.58 2.99
C GLY A 399 -9.38 -2.11 2.66
N TRP A 400 -10.28 -1.43 3.39
CA TRP A 400 -10.49 0.02 3.31
C TRP A 400 -9.16 0.78 3.36
N GLY A 401 -8.86 1.62 2.37
CA GLY A 401 -7.62 2.39 2.36
C GLY A 401 -6.34 1.55 2.25
N ASN A 402 -6.43 0.28 1.83
CA ASN A 402 -5.41 -0.77 1.98
C ASN A 402 -5.11 -1.22 3.42
N THR A 403 -6.09 -1.15 4.33
CA THR A 403 -6.03 -1.77 5.67
C THR A 403 -5.56 -3.23 5.58
N LEU A 404 -4.60 -3.61 6.42
CA LEU A 404 -3.92 -4.93 6.44
C LEU A 404 -3.28 -5.36 5.10
N PHE A 405 -2.98 -4.40 4.20
CA PHE A 405 -2.45 -4.63 2.84
C PHE A 405 -3.33 -5.49 1.92
N TYR A 406 -4.63 -5.59 2.24
CA TYR A 406 -5.66 -5.97 1.28
C TYR A 406 -5.99 -4.79 0.34
N ASN A 407 -6.88 -5.01 -0.62
CA ASN A 407 -7.33 -3.96 -1.55
C ASN A 407 -8.73 -3.46 -1.14
N ASP A 408 -9.00 -2.16 -1.34
CA ASP A 408 -10.36 -1.70 -1.62
C ASP A 408 -10.64 -1.75 -3.14
N CYS A 409 -11.86 -1.38 -3.53
CA CYS A 409 -12.33 -1.35 -4.91
C CYS A 409 -11.39 -0.67 -5.92
N SER A 410 -10.74 0.42 -5.51
CA SER A 410 -9.87 1.24 -6.36
C SER A 410 -8.41 0.80 -6.30
N ALA A 411 -7.96 0.23 -5.18
CA ALA A 411 -6.67 -0.47 -5.11
C ALA A 411 -6.69 -1.80 -5.88
N GLU A 412 -7.84 -2.46 -5.97
CA GLU A 412 -8.06 -3.71 -6.70
C GLU A 412 -7.84 -3.54 -8.21
N THR A 413 -8.53 -2.57 -8.82
CA THR A 413 -8.37 -2.20 -10.24
C THR A 413 -6.94 -1.77 -10.54
N ARG A 414 -6.30 -0.98 -9.65
CA ARG A 414 -4.89 -0.59 -9.76
C ARG A 414 -3.94 -1.78 -9.75
N SER A 415 -4.16 -2.74 -8.85
CA SER A 415 -3.37 -3.97 -8.78
C SER A 415 -3.52 -4.80 -10.04
N LEU A 416 -4.76 -4.91 -10.55
CA LEU A 416 -5.09 -5.62 -11.79
C LEU A 416 -4.45 -5.00 -13.03
N PHE A 417 -4.50 -3.67 -13.21
CA PHE A 417 -4.01 -3.00 -14.42
C PHE A 417 -2.51 -2.68 -14.43
N ALA A 418 -1.85 -2.62 -13.27
CA ALA A 418 -0.42 -2.25 -13.18
C ALA A 418 0.52 -3.12 -14.02
N PRO A 419 0.45 -4.48 -14.06
CA PRO A 419 1.36 -5.32 -14.86
C PRO A 419 1.37 -5.01 -16.36
N PHE A 420 0.28 -4.43 -16.85
CA PHE A 420 0.06 -4.07 -18.25
C PHE A 420 0.59 -2.67 -18.60
N GLY A 421 1.21 -1.97 -17.63
CA GLY A 421 1.66 -0.59 -17.80
C GLY A 421 0.52 0.42 -17.90
N VAL A 422 -0.71 0.05 -17.56
CA VAL A 422 -1.86 0.95 -17.54
C VAL A 422 -1.96 1.60 -16.16
N TRP A 423 -1.64 2.89 -16.07
CA TRP A 423 -1.77 3.64 -14.84
C TRP A 423 -3.24 3.95 -14.52
N LEU A 424 -3.62 3.75 -13.26
CA LEU A 424 -4.92 4.17 -12.70
C LEU A 424 -4.67 4.99 -11.42
N PRO A 425 -5.22 6.21 -11.28
CA PRO A 425 -5.15 7.00 -10.05
C PRO A 425 -5.68 6.29 -8.80
N ARG A 426 -5.26 6.73 -7.61
CA ARG A 426 -5.58 6.10 -6.32
C ARG A 426 -7.09 5.97 -6.06
N HIS A 427 -7.82 7.08 -6.15
CA HIS A 427 -9.23 7.17 -5.76
C HIS A 427 -10.17 6.85 -6.93
N SER A 428 -11.36 6.34 -6.64
CA SER A 428 -12.31 5.79 -7.62
C SER A 428 -12.76 6.80 -8.68
N SER A 429 -13.06 8.04 -8.29
CA SER A 429 -13.50 9.12 -9.19
C SER A 429 -12.44 9.45 -10.25
N ASP A 430 -11.18 9.52 -9.84
CA ASP A 430 -10.06 9.84 -10.73
C ASP A 430 -9.71 8.71 -11.71
N GLN A 431 -10.07 7.46 -11.42
CA GLN A 431 -9.85 6.36 -12.37
C GLN A 431 -10.68 6.49 -13.65
N LEU A 432 -11.81 7.23 -13.63
CA LEU A 432 -12.56 7.56 -14.84
C LEU A 432 -11.73 8.35 -15.86
N ARG A 433 -10.64 9.03 -15.45
CA ARG A 433 -9.75 9.79 -16.34
C ARG A 433 -8.89 8.89 -17.26
N ALA A 434 -8.80 7.59 -16.97
CA ALA A 434 -7.97 6.64 -17.75
C ALA A 434 -8.57 6.24 -19.11
N GLY A 435 -9.83 6.59 -19.38
CA GLY A 435 -10.56 6.22 -20.59
C GLY A 435 -11.59 7.27 -20.99
N LYS A 436 -12.42 6.95 -21.99
CA LYS A 436 -13.53 7.80 -22.43
C LYS A 436 -14.68 7.71 -21.43
N ARG A 437 -14.86 8.76 -20.61
CA ARG A 437 -15.96 8.91 -19.64
C ARG A 437 -17.31 9.18 -20.34
N THR A 438 -18.34 8.49 -19.89
CA THR A 438 -19.77 8.79 -20.15
C THR A 438 -20.46 8.91 -18.80
N ASP A 439 -21.06 10.06 -18.53
CA ASP A 439 -21.83 10.35 -17.31
C ASP A 439 -23.30 9.94 -17.50
N LEU A 440 -23.84 9.18 -16.56
CA LEU A 440 -25.21 8.65 -16.60
C LEU A 440 -25.96 8.94 -15.29
N ARG A 441 -25.52 9.91 -14.48
CA ARG A 441 -26.15 10.27 -13.19
C ARG A 441 -27.64 10.61 -13.31
N HIS A 442 -28.04 11.21 -14.43
CA HIS A 442 -29.44 11.61 -14.71
C HIS A 442 -30.25 10.55 -15.47
N ALA A 443 -29.64 9.43 -15.87
CA ALA A 443 -30.34 8.31 -16.51
C ALA A 443 -30.94 7.37 -15.45
N ASP A 444 -32.02 6.66 -15.81
CA ASP A 444 -32.61 5.59 -14.99
C ASP A 444 -31.80 4.29 -15.05
N ILE A 445 -32.16 3.31 -14.22
CA ILE A 445 -31.44 2.02 -14.10
C ILE A 445 -31.44 1.26 -15.44
N ASP A 446 -32.56 1.24 -16.14
CA ASP A 446 -32.69 0.57 -17.44
C ASP A 446 -31.77 1.20 -18.51
N THR A 447 -31.74 2.53 -18.59
CA THR A 447 -30.88 3.27 -19.50
C THR A 447 -29.40 3.11 -19.14
N ARG A 448 -29.06 3.08 -17.84
CA ARG A 448 -27.69 2.80 -17.35
C ARG A 448 -27.20 1.41 -17.75
N LEU A 449 -27.99 0.37 -17.48
CA LEU A 449 -27.64 -1.02 -17.79
C LEU A 449 -27.59 -1.27 -19.30
N ARG A 450 -28.50 -0.66 -20.08
CA ARG A 450 -28.48 -0.70 -21.54
C ARG A 450 -27.27 0.02 -22.12
N THR A 451 -26.95 1.23 -21.66
CA THR A 451 -25.78 1.98 -22.13
C THR A 451 -24.47 1.23 -21.82
N LEU A 452 -24.37 0.59 -20.65
CA LEU A 452 -23.24 -0.28 -20.31
C LEU A 452 -23.16 -1.50 -21.24
N SER A 453 -24.29 -2.13 -21.55
CA SER A 453 -24.37 -3.28 -22.46
C SER A 453 -23.95 -2.94 -23.89
N GLU A 454 -24.37 -1.79 -24.40
CA GLU A 454 -24.17 -1.34 -25.79
C GLU A 454 -22.81 -0.67 -26.02
N GLN A 455 -22.32 0.13 -25.05
CA GLN A 455 -21.12 0.97 -25.19
C GLN A 455 -19.93 0.50 -24.35
N GLY A 456 -20.17 -0.39 -23.37
CA GLY A 456 -19.13 -0.98 -22.55
C GLY A 456 -18.27 -1.96 -23.36
N ARG A 457 -16.95 -1.89 -23.18
CA ARG A 457 -16.00 -2.88 -23.69
C ARG A 457 -15.66 -3.84 -22.54
N PRO A 458 -15.96 -5.14 -22.66
CA PRO A 458 -15.53 -6.15 -21.69
C PRO A 458 -14.04 -6.03 -21.35
N LEU A 459 -13.72 -6.18 -20.06
CA LEU A 459 -12.37 -6.07 -19.50
C LEU A 459 -11.67 -4.71 -19.67
N MET A 460 -12.35 -3.71 -20.25
CA MET A 460 -11.79 -2.39 -20.57
C MET A 460 -12.68 -1.22 -20.12
N THR A 461 -13.83 -1.48 -19.49
CA THR A 461 -14.73 -0.44 -18.97
C THR A 461 -14.78 -0.46 -17.46
N LEU A 462 -14.29 0.62 -16.84
CA LEU A 462 -14.50 0.88 -15.42
C LEU A 462 -15.88 1.51 -15.22
N ILE A 463 -16.59 1.11 -14.17
CA ILE A 463 -17.89 1.67 -13.78
C ILE A 463 -17.73 2.28 -12.39
N HIS A 464 -17.93 3.58 -12.27
CA HIS A 464 -17.89 4.32 -11.01
C HIS A 464 -19.31 4.64 -10.56
N ILE A 465 -19.58 4.36 -9.29
CA ILE A 465 -20.80 4.73 -8.58
C ILE A 465 -20.41 5.39 -7.25
N ASN A 466 -21.34 6.04 -6.55
CA ASN A 466 -20.99 6.75 -5.32
C ASN A 466 -20.32 5.80 -4.30
N GLY A 467 -19.06 6.07 -3.96
CA GLY A 467 -18.25 5.28 -3.02
C GLY A 467 -17.58 4.02 -3.57
N HIS A 468 -17.70 3.70 -4.87
CA HIS A 468 -17.28 2.38 -5.36
C HIS A 468 -16.92 2.34 -6.86
N ILE A 469 -15.98 1.47 -7.23
CA ILE A 469 -15.58 1.23 -8.61
C ILE A 469 -15.41 -0.27 -8.91
N MET A 470 -15.75 -0.66 -10.14
CA MET A 470 -15.74 -2.05 -10.60
C MET A 470 -15.33 -2.13 -12.08
N LEU A 471 -14.90 -3.30 -12.52
CA LEU A 471 -14.56 -3.59 -13.92
C LEU A 471 -15.69 -4.40 -14.58
N TYR A 472 -16.18 -3.93 -15.73
CA TYR A 472 -17.14 -4.66 -16.57
C TYR A 472 -16.50 -5.89 -17.21
N LEU A 473 -17.13 -7.06 -17.07
CA LEU A 473 -16.68 -8.33 -17.65
C LEU A 473 -17.38 -8.67 -18.98
N GLY A 474 -18.44 -7.96 -19.34
CA GLY A 474 -19.37 -8.33 -20.41
C GLY A 474 -20.75 -8.69 -19.86
N ASN A 475 -21.63 -9.16 -20.76
CA ASN A 475 -22.99 -9.56 -20.41
C ASN A 475 -23.14 -11.08 -20.33
N ALA A 476 -24.07 -11.54 -19.51
CA ALA A 476 -24.46 -12.93 -19.41
C ALA A 476 -25.99 -13.08 -19.43
N GLN A 477 -26.48 -14.25 -19.79
CA GLN A 477 -27.91 -14.58 -19.71
C GLN A 477 -28.26 -15.05 -18.30
N ARG A 478 -29.26 -14.44 -17.68
CA ARG A 478 -29.82 -14.84 -16.39
C ARG A 478 -31.32 -14.64 -16.40
N ASP A 479 -32.08 -15.68 -16.06
CA ASP A 479 -33.55 -15.64 -15.91
C ASP A 479 -34.29 -15.12 -17.17
N GLY A 480 -33.66 -15.22 -18.34
CA GLY A 480 -34.16 -14.72 -19.64
C GLY A 480 -33.67 -13.31 -20.03
N GLU A 481 -33.00 -12.59 -19.14
CA GLU A 481 -32.44 -11.26 -19.38
C GLU A 481 -30.92 -11.27 -19.61
N SER A 482 -30.43 -10.31 -20.40
CA SER A 482 -29.00 -10.03 -20.58
C SER A 482 -28.49 -9.07 -19.49
N VAL A 483 -27.82 -9.61 -18.47
CA VAL A 483 -27.33 -8.84 -17.32
C VAL A 483 -25.84 -8.48 -17.43
N PRO A 484 -25.42 -7.23 -17.14
CA PRO A 484 -24.01 -6.87 -17.05
C PRO A 484 -23.30 -7.50 -15.85
N MET A 485 -22.19 -8.19 -16.12
CA MET A 485 -21.32 -8.81 -15.12
C MET A 485 -20.15 -7.90 -14.75
N THR A 486 -19.75 -7.91 -13.47
CA THR A 486 -18.66 -7.06 -12.97
C THR A 486 -17.70 -7.82 -12.05
N TYR A 487 -16.43 -7.42 -12.06
CA TYR A 487 -15.39 -7.82 -11.11
C TYR A 487 -15.07 -6.64 -10.18
N GLN A 488 -15.08 -6.86 -8.87
CA GLN A 488 -14.98 -5.80 -7.87
C GLN A 488 -14.55 -6.31 -6.50
N ASN A 489 -13.74 -5.52 -5.77
CA ASN A 489 -13.52 -5.73 -4.34
C ASN A 489 -14.45 -4.80 -3.55
N VAL A 490 -15.45 -5.37 -2.88
CA VAL A 490 -16.59 -4.63 -2.32
C VAL A 490 -16.88 -5.06 -0.89
N TRP A 491 -17.13 -4.09 0.00
CA TRP A 491 -17.47 -4.39 1.39
C TRP A 491 -18.84 -5.05 1.53
N GLY A 492 -19.89 -4.47 0.94
CA GLY A 492 -21.24 -5.00 1.05
C GLY A 492 -22.29 -4.11 0.41
N LEU A 493 -23.50 -4.63 0.30
CA LEU A 493 -24.67 -3.91 -0.20
C LEU A 493 -25.41 -3.23 0.96
N SER A 494 -26.15 -2.16 0.67
CA SER A 494 -26.99 -1.45 1.65
C SER A 494 -28.39 -1.18 1.11
N PRO A 495 -29.42 -1.15 1.98
CA PRO A 495 -30.73 -0.65 1.62
C PRO A 495 -30.74 0.86 1.36
N ALA A 496 -31.84 1.36 0.80
CA ALA A 496 -31.96 2.74 0.33
C ALA A 496 -31.80 3.80 1.45
N ASP A 497 -32.17 3.44 2.68
CA ASP A 497 -32.12 4.24 3.91
C ASP A 497 -30.77 4.16 4.66
N ASN A 498 -29.82 3.39 4.14
CA ASN A 498 -28.51 3.13 4.75
C ASN A 498 -28.55 2.36 6.10
N SER A 499 -29.68 1.77 6.51
CA SER A 499 -29.88 1.20 7.86
C SER A 499 -28.97 0.02 8.22
N ARG A 500 -28.49 -0.76 7.23
CA ARG A 500 -27.64 -1.94 7.43
C ARG A 500 -26.61 -2.13 6.31
N ARG A 501 -25.73 -3.13 6.46
CA ARG A 501 -24.82 -3.66 5.43
C ARG A 501 -24.98 -5.17 5.32
N ASN A 502 -25.25 -5.68 4.12
CA ASN A 502 -25.09 -7.10 3.80
C ASN A 502 -23.67 -7.28 3.28
N VAL A 503 -22.77 -7.75 4.14
CA VAL A 503 -21.33 -7.83 3.90
C VAL A 503 -21.01 -8.95 2.92
N ILE A 504 -20.24 -8.58 1.89
CA ILE A 504 -19.56 -9.48 0.94
C ILE A 504 -18.09 -9.59 1.38
N GLY A 505 -17.45 -8.46 1.68
CA GLY A 505 -16.17 -8.38 2.37
C GLY A 505 -14.93 -8.74 1.53
N GLY A 506 -14.99 -8.71 0.19
CA GLY A 506 -13.86 -9.12 -0.65
C GLY A 506 -14.02 -8.93 -2.16
N SER A 507 -13.02 -9.43 -2.89
CA SER A 507 -12.95 -9.43 -4.35
C SER A 507 -13.82 -10.53 -4.96
N VAL A 508 -14.79 -10.15 -5.78
CA VAL A 508 -15.87 -11.01 -6.26
C VAL A 508 -16.28 -10.68 -7.69
N ILE A 509 -16.98 -11.62 -8.31
CA ILE A 509 -17.74 -11.43 -9.54
C ILE A 509 -19.23 -11.34 -9.17
N LEU A 510 -19.90 -10.28 -9.62
CA LEU A 510 -21.30 -9.99 -9.29
C LEU A 510 -22.03 -9.33 -10.49
N PRO A 511 -23.29 -9.69 -10.77
CA PRO A 511 -24.11 -8.98 -11.74
C PRO A 511 -24.62 -7.62 -11.21
N LEU A 512 -24.83 -6.68 -12.13
CA LEU A 512 -25.54 -5.42 -11.88
C LEU A 512 -27.05 -5.61 -12.08
N LEU A 513 -27.70 -6.21 -11.09
CA LEU A 513 -29.15 -6.46 -11.10
C LEU A 513 -29.94 -5.21 -10.71
N LYS A 514 -31.19 -5.11 -11.17
CA LYS A 514 -32.17 -4.11 -10.72
C LYS A 514 -32.58 -4.33 -9.25
N THR A 515 -32.63 -5.60 -8.84
CA THR A 515 -32.96 -6.09 -7.49
C THR A 515 -32.14 -7.35 -7.23
N TYR A 516 -31.58 -7.52 -6.03
CA TYR A 516 -30.89 -8.75 -5.65
C TYR A 516 -31.91 -9.72 -4.99
N PRO A 517 -32.11 -10.95 -5.50
CA PRO A 517 -33.15 -11.85 -4.98
C PRO A 517 -32.99 -12.18 -3.48
N GLU A 518 -31.76 -12.21 -2.98
CA GLU A 518 -31.45 -12.55 -1.59
C GLU A 518 -31.65 -11.39 -0.60
N ASP A 519 -31.79 -10.17 -1.11
CA ASP A 519 -32.21 -9.00 -0.35
C ASP A 519 -32.88 -7.97 -1.27
N PRO A 520 -34.20 -8.09 -1.50
CA PRO A 520 -34.93 -7.15 -2.35
C PRO A 520 -34.96 -5.71 -1.83
N GLN A 521 -34.52 -5.44 -0.59
CA GLN A 521 -34.36 -4.09 -0.06
C GLN A 521 -33.00 -3.47 -0.40
N ALA A 522 -31.99 -4.28 -0.78
CA ALA A 522 -30.66 -3.80 -1.15
C ALA A 522 -30.77 -2.89 -2.39
N ARG A 523 -30.28 -1.66 -2.28
CA ARG A 523 -30.22 -0.72 -3.41
C ARG A 523 -29.30 -1.31 -4.49
N SER A 524 -29.84 -1.47 -5.69
CA SER A 524 -29.05 -1.81 -6.88
C SER A 524 -27.81 -0.92 -6.99
N LEU A 525 -26.66 -1.53 -7.29
CA LEU A 525 -25.43 -0.79 -7.59
C LEU A 525 -25.63 0.16 -8.79
N ALA A 526 -26.43 -0.24 -9.79
CA ALA A 526 -26.83 0.61 -10.91
C ALA A 526 -27.86 1.70 -10.52
N GLY A 527 -28.47 1.60 -9.33
CA GLY A 527 -29.40 2.56 -8.74
C GLY A 527 -28.80 3.52 -7.70
N LYS A 528 -27.46 3.58 -7.54
CA LYS A 528 -26.82 4.64 -6.72
C LYS A 528 -26.98 6.03 -7.40
N PRO A 529 -26.90 7.16 -6.65
CA PRO A 529 -27.12 8.49 -7.22
C PRO A 529 -26.16 8.84 -8.37
N LEU A 530 -24.87 8.50 -8.22
CA LEU A 530 -23.88 8.56 -9.28
C LEU A 530 -23.78 7.21 -9.99
N PHE A 531 -23.76 7.23 -11.33
CA PHE A 531 -23.38 6.11 -12.18
C PHE A 531 -22.67 6.65 -13.43
N GLU A 532 -21.43 6.22 -13.65
CA GLU A 532 -20.60 6.68 -14.76
C GLU A 532 -19.73 5.53 -15.27
N ILE A 533 -19.45 5.53 -16.57
CA ILE A 533 -18.57 4.52 -17.18
C ILE A 533 -17.36 5.19 -17.83
N SER A 534 -16.20 4.55 -17.80
CA SER A 534 -15.00 5.00 -18.53
C SER A 534 -14.38 3.86 -19.33
N VAL A 535 -14.31 4.04 -20.64
CA VAL A 535 -13.85 3.02 -21.58
C VAL A 535 -12.37 3.24 -21.92
N ILE A 536 -11.49 2.42 -21.37
CA ILE A 536 -10.04 2.47 -21.56
C ILE A 536 -9.72 2.14 -23.03
N GLY A 537 -8.83 2.93 -23.64
CA GLY A 537 -8.44 2.76 -25.05
C GLY A 537 -9.54 3.08 -26.07
N ALA A 538 -10.61 3.78 -25.68
CA ALA A 538 -11.54 4.44 -26.61
C ALA A 538 -11.15 5.92 -26.84
N GLU A 539 -9.86 6.14 -27.10
CA GLU A 539 -9.27 7.44 -27.46
C GLU A 539 -9.83 7.94 -28.80
N ASP A 540 -9.82 9.26 -29.03
CA ASP A 540 -10.33 9.82 -30.29
C ASP A 540 -9.30 9.74 -31.43
N ALA A 541 -9.64 10.27 -32.61
CA ALA A 541 -8.82 10.16 -33.82
C ALA A 541 -7.40 10.79 -33.69
N ALA A 542 -7.15 11.63 -32.68
CA ALA A 542 -5.81 12.15 -32.38
C ALA A 542 -4.96 11.20 -31.53
N GLY A 543 -5.51 10.08 -31.06
CA GLY A 543 -4.82 9.10 -30.22
C GLY A 543 -4.45 9.62 -28.82
N GLN A 544 -5.14 10.66 -28.34
CA GLN A 544 -4.92 11.25 -27.02
C GLN A 544 -6.05 10.90 -26.03
N PRO A 545 -5.73 10.57 -24.77
CA PRO A 545 -6.72 10.45 -23.72
C PRO A 545 -7.24 11.84 -23.30
N ARG A 546 -8.53 12.12 -23.58
CA ARG A 546 -9.23 13.32 -23.12
C ARG A 546 -9.41 13.33 -21.59
N GLY A 547 -8.33 13.65 -20.87
CA GLY A 547 -8.34 13.68 -19.40
C GLY A 547 -6.97 13.71 -18.73
N GLU A 548 -5.89 13.34 -19.41
CA GLU A 548 -4.52 13.31 -18.85
C GLU A 548 -3.86 14.71 -18.77
N ALA A 549 -4.60 15.69 -18.23
CA ALA A 549 -3.97 16.86 -17.63
C ALA A 549 -3.18 16.40 -16.41
N MET A 550 -1.87 16.16 -16.59
CA MET A 550 -0.93 15.67 -15.58
C MET A 550 -0.77 16.67 -14.43
N ARG A 551 -1.72 16.65 -13.50
CA ARG A 551 -1.63 17.34 -12.21
C ARG A 551 -0.82 16.50 -11.23
N ALA A 552 -0.23 17.19 -10.25
CA ALA A 552 0.11 16.57 -8.98
C ALA A 552 -1.14 15.89 -8.38
N PRO A 553 -0.98 14.88 -7.51
CA PRO A 553 -2.08 14.37 -6.69
C PRO A 553 -2.79 15.53 -5.97
N GLY A 554 -4.11 15.45 -5.84
CA GLY A 554 -4.91 16.58 -5.33
C GLY A 554 -4.47 17.00 -3.93
N LEU A 555 -3.94 18.21 -3.81
CA LEU A 555 -3.62 18.83 -2.51
C LEU A 555 -4.87 18.98 -1.64
N ASP A 556 -6.02 19.14 -2.29
CA ASP A 556 -7.35 18.90 -1.76
C ASP A 556 -8.18 18.10 -2.78
N SER A 557 -8.31 16.78 -2.58
CA SER A 557 -9.48 16.06 -3.07
C SER A 557 -10.65 16.39 -2.13
N GLN A 558 -11.42 17.44 -2.48
CA GLN A 558 -12.68 17.75 -1.79
C GLN A 558 -13.77 16.71 -2.03
N GLU A 559 -13.57 15.80 -3.00
CA GLU A 559 -14.35 14.57 -3.08
C GLU A 559 -14.09 13.75 -1.81
N GLU A 560 -15.13 13.67 -0.99
CA GLU A 560 -15.28 12.79 0.16
C GLU A 560 -14.81 11.37 -0.19
N MET A 561 -14.24 10.62 0.77
CA MET A 561 -14.23 9.16 0.68
C MET A 561 -15.70 8.72 0.88
N PRO A 562 -16.46 8.31 -0.16
CA PRO A 562 -17.91 8.19 -0.03
C PRO A 562 -18.26 6.79 0.51
N GLN A 563 -19.16 6.73 1.49
CA GLN A 563 -19.52 5.52 2.24
C GLN A 563 -20.84 4.85 1.76
#